data_AF-A0A957GCU6-F1
#
_entry.id   AF-A0A957GCU6-F1
#
_cell.length_a   1.000
_cell.length_b   1.000
_cell.length_c   1.000
_cell.angle_alpha   90.00
_cell.angle_beta   90.00
_cell.angle_gamma   90.00
#
_symmetry.space_group_name_H-M   'P 1'
#
loop_
_entity.id
_entity.type
_entity.pdbx_description
1 polymer ?
#
loop_
_entity_poly.entity_id
_entity_poly.type
_entity_poly.pdbx_seq_one_letter_code
_entity_poly.pdbx_strand_id
1 'polypeptide(L)'
;MWKRTLGLGALLGGLLTAPLIGLMYLANQLAELPFVPFDFFDWMTRVLPGGLITFGIDTMINLMLFLNINVADSAKTAEQLVAVLQFWVGGVVAGILFFALLGSRRVKATLANGLVLGALFGLPLVLISLVIGQSAAALWLKLPWLAALFLGWGVAFTWAASKLLAPAGTPTTAEPAAATP
;
A
#
# COMPACT_ATOMS: atom_id res chain seq x y z
N MET A 1 -23.23 -7.94 -3.04
CA MET A 1 -22.51 -6.89 -2.28
C MET A 1 -21.04 -7.23 -2.03
N TRP A 2 -20.72 -8.44 -1.52
CA TRP A 2 -19.34 -8.85 -1.19
C TRP A 2 -18.32 -8.74 -2.34
N LYS A 3 -18.65 -9.23 -3.54
CA LYS A 3 -17.76 -9.13 -4.71
C LYS A 3 -17.42 -7.67 -5.07
N ARG A 4 -18.38 -6.75 -4.89
CA ARG A 4 -18.20 -5.31 -5.15
C ARG A 4 -17.27 -4.67 -4.12
N THR A 5 -17.40 -5.00 -2.84
CA THR A 5 -16.52 -4.46 -1.79
C THR A 5 -15.07 -4.97 -1.95
N LEU A 6 -14.89 -6.24 -2.30
CA LEU A 6 -13.54 -6.77 -2.58
C LEU A 6 -12.91 -6.12 -3.81
N GLY A 7 -13.66 -5.98 -4.90
CA GLY A 7 -13.18 -5.32 -6.12
C GLY A 7 -12.77 -3.86 -5.89
N LEU A 8 -13.58 -3.10 -5.13
CA LEU A 8 -13.23 -1.74 -4.73
C LEU A 8 -11.99 -1.70 -3.82
N GLY A 9 -11.88 -2.65 -2.88
CA GLY A 9 -10.71 -2.78 -2.02
C GLY A 9 -9.43 -3.05 -2.81
N ALA A 10 -9.48 -3.95 -3.80
CA ALA A 10 -8.35 -4.23 -4.67
C ALA A 10 -7.96 -3.02 -5.53
N LEU A 11 -8.95 -2.37 -6.13
CA LEU A 11 -8.74 -1.20 -6.99
C LEU A 11 -8.11 -0.04 -6.20
N LEU A 12 -8.67 0.32 -5.04
CA LEU A 12 -8.13 1.37 -4.19
C LEU A 12 -6.81 0.97 -3.56
N GLY A 13 -6.67 -0.29 -3.19
CA GLY A 13 -5.43 -0.99 -2.90
C GLY A 13 -4.30 -0.59 -3.85
N GLY A 14 -4.49 -0.93 -5.13
CA GLY A 14 -3.50 -0.64 -6.15
C GLY A 14 -3.33 0.85 -6.44
N LEU A 15 -4.44 1.59 -6.52
CA LEU A 15 -4.45 2.99 -6.93
C LEU A 15 -3.88 3.94 -5.88
N LEU A 16 -4.03 3.64 -4.58
CA LEU A 16 -3.46 4.44 -3.50
C LEU A 16 -2.03 4.02 -3.16
N THR A 17 -1.68 2.75 -3.37
CA THR A 17 -0.30 2.29 -3.14
C THR A 17 0.67 2.70 -4.25
N ALA A 18 0.21 2.81 -5.50
CA ALA A 18 1.05 3.33 -6.59
C ALA A 18 1.62 4.75 -6.32
N PRO A 19 0.84 5.78 -5.96
CA PRO A 19 1.37 7.10 -5.64
C PRO A 19 2.18 7.08 -4.33
N LEU A 20 1.85 6.22 -3.36
CA LEU A 20 2.69 6.03 -2.17
C LEU A 20 4.10 5.57 -2.56
N ILE A 21 4.22 4.57 -3.44
CA ILE A 21 5.51 4.11 -3.98
C ILE A 21 6.21 5.25 -4.73
N GLY A 22 5.49 5.98 -5.58
CA GLY A 22 6.04 7.12 -6.33
C GLY A 22 6.62 8.21 -5.42
N LEU A 23 5.91 8.57 -4.35
CA LEU A 23 6.36 9.56 -3.37
C LEU A 23 7.63 9.08 -2.64
N MET A 24 7.68 7.81 -2.22
CA MET A 24 8.87 7.24 -1.60
C MET A 24 10.06 7.26 -2.57
N TYR A 25 9.83 6.91 -3.84
CA TYR A 25 10.88 6.91 -4.86
C TYR A 25 11.43 8.31 -5.10
N LEU A 26 10.55 9.31 -5.28
CA LEU A 26 10.96 10.70 -5.47
C LEU A 26 11.73 11.24 -4.26
N ALA A 27 11.27 10.96 -3.04
CA ALA A 27 11.96 11.36 -1.83
C ALA A 27 13.33 10.68 -1.67
N ASN A 28 13.44 9.42 -2.08
CA ASN A 28 14.71 8.70 -2.12
C ASN A 28 15.69 9.34 -3.11
N GLN A 29 15.24 9.72 -4.31
CA GLN A 29 16.08 10.37 -5.32
C GLN A 29 16.50 11.79 -4.93
N LEU A 30 15.66 12.54 -4.21
CA LEU A 30 15.91 13.96 -3.90
C LEU A 30 16.61 14.19 -2.56
N ALA A 31 16.39 13.33 -1.57
CA ALA A 31 16.84 13.54 -0.19
C ALA A 31 17.38 12.26 0.47
N GLU A 32 17.64 11.21 -0.32
CA GLU A 32 18.11 9.91 0.15
C GLU A 32 17.24 9.31 1.26
N LEU A 33 15.95 9.68 1.29
CA LEU A 33 14.98 9.16 2.23
C LEU A 33 14.70 7.68 1.97
N PRO A 34 14.20 6.94 2.98
CA PRO A 34 14.04 5.50 2.85
C PRO A 34 13.05 5.12 1.75
N PHE A 35 13.44 4.13 0.95
CA PHE A 35 12.57 3.51 -0.05
C PHE A 35 12.15 2.13 0.43
N VAL A 36 11.05 2.12 1.18
CA VAL A 36 10.54 0.94 1.89
C VAL A 36 10.39 -0.32 1.02
N PRO A 37 9.95 -0.25 -0.26
CA PRO A 37 9.83 -1.47 -1.08
C PRO A 37 11.13 -2.27 -1.17
N PHE A 38 12.29 -1.59 -1.30
CA PHE A 38 13.60 -2.25 -1.34
C PHE A 38 14.04 -2.75 0.04
N ASP A 39 13.84 -1.94 1.08
CA ASP A 39 14.16 -2.34 2.46
C ASP A 39 13.37 -3.58 2.89
N PHE A 40 12.09 -3.66 2.50
CA PHE A 40 11.23 -4.81 2.76
C PHE A 40 11.69 -6.06 1.99
N PHE A 41 12.09 -5.91 0.72
CA PHE A 41 12.66 -7.01 -0.04
C PHE A 41 13.94 -7.55 0.59
N ASP A 42 14.86 -6.67 0.96
CA ASP A 42 16.12 -7.04 1.62
C ASP A 42 15.89 -7.68 3.00
N TRP A 43 14.89 -7.23 3.76
CA TRP A 43 14.50 -7.93 4.98
C TRP A 43 13.99 -9.34 4.68
N MET A 44 13.14 -9.52 3.67
CA MET A 44 12.60 -10.84 3.31
C MET A 44 13.69 -11.82 2.88
N THR A 45 14.69 -11.38 2.11
CA THR A 45 15.80 -12.25 1.70
C THR A 45 16.70 -12.66 2.87
N ARG A 46 16.59 -12.00 4.03
CA ARG A 46 17.33 -12.34 5.26
C ARG A 46 16.55 -13.24 6.20
N VAL A 47 15.21 -13.20 6.16
CA VAL A 47 14.36 -13.95 7.12
C VAL A 47 13.66 -15.16 6.53
N LEU A 48 13.44 -15.19 5.21
CA LEU A 48 12.78 -16.33 4.57
C LEU A 48 13.72 -17.54 4.54
N PRO A 49 13.19 -18.77 4.65
CA PRO A 49 13.98 -19.98 4.44
C PRO A 49 14.65 -19.96 3.07
N GLY A 50 15.92 -20.40 2.99
CA GLY A 50 16.71 -20.35 1.76
C GLY A 50 16.02 -20.99 0.55
N GLY A 51 15.24 -22.06 0.77
CA GLY A 51 14.44 -22.70 -0.28
C GLY A 51 13.35 -21.81 -0.90
N LEU A 52 12.72 -20.91 -0.12
CA LEU A 52 11.72 -19.98 -0.65
C LEU A 52 12.36 -18.85 -1.46
N ILE A 53 13.50 -18.35 -0.99
CA ILE A 53 14.23 -17.27 -1.68
C ILE A 53 14.78 -17.78 -3.01
N THR A 54 15.43 -18.94 -3.00
CA THR A 54 15.96 -19.58 -4.21
C THR A 54 14.84 -19.90 -5.20
N PHE A 55 13.70 -20.44 -4.75
CA PHE A 55 12.53 -20.61 -5.61
C PHE A 55 12.10 -19.30 -6.31
N GLY A 56 12.07 -18.18 -5.58
CA GLY A 56 11.74 -16.87 -6.16
C GLY A 56 12.77 -16.38 -7.18
N ILE A 57 14.06 -16.49 -6.85
CA ILE A 57 15.16 -16.11 -7.74
C ILE A 57 15.19 -16.99 -8.99
N ASP A 58 15.05 -18.30 -8.85
CA ASP A 58 15.02 -19.24 -9.97
C ASP A 58 13.82 -18.98 -10.87
N THR A 59 12.65 -18.66 -10.29
CA THR A 59 11.46 -18.26 -11.07
C THR A 59 11.73 -16.99 -11.87
N MET A 60 12.36 -15.98 -11.25
CA MET A 60 12.74 -14.73 -11.92
C MET A 60 13.73 -15.00 -13.07
N ILE A 61 14.79 -15.77 -12.83
CA ILE A 61 15.80 -16.15 -13.83
C ILE A 61 15.16 -16.93 -14.98
N ASN A 62 14.34 -17.94 -14.68
CA ASN A 62 13.66 -18.75 -15.69
C ASN A 62 12.72 -17.91 -16.56
N LEU A 63 12.00 -16.95 -15.96
CA LEU A 63 11.16 -16.02 -16.73
C LEU A 63 11.99 -15.12 -17.64
N MET A 64 13.14 -14.62 -17.18
CA MET A 64 14.04 -13.83 -18.00
C MET A 64 14.60 -14.64 -19.17
N LEU A 65 15.06 -15.87 -18.92
CA LEU A 65 15.53 -16.77 -19.97
C LEU A 65 14.43 -17.12 -20.98
N PHE A 66 13.20 -17.37 -20.50
CA PHE A 66 12.03 -17.62 -21.36
C PHE A 66 11.71 -16.42 -22.26
N LEU A 67 11.87 -15.19 -21.75
CA LEU A 67 11.68 -13.96 -22.51
C LEU A 67 12.93 -13.55 -23.32
N ASN A 68 13.99 -14.37 -23.34
CA ASN A 68 15.25 -14.10 -24.00
C ASN A 68 15.94 -12.80 -23.52
N ILE A 69 15.81 -12.48 -22.23
CA ILE A 69 16.43 -11.33 -21.56
C ILE A 69 17.78 -11.76 -20.97
N ASN A 70 18.83 -10.96 -21.17
CA ASN A 70 20.14 -11.21 -20.57
C ASN A 70 20.07 -11.05 -19.04
N VAL A 71 20.29 -12.16 -18.32
CA VAL A 71 20.25 -12.22 -16.86
C VAL A 71 21.36 -11.38 -16.23
N ALA A 72 22.59 -11.44 -16.77
CA ALA A 72 23.72 -10.72 -16.20
C ALA A 72 23.50 -9.20 -16.21
N ASP A 73 22.90 -8.67 -17.29
CA ASP A 73 22.67 -7.23 -17.44
C ASP A 73 21.42 -6.74 -16.71
N SER A 74 20.40 -7.61 -16.56
CA SER A 74 19.05 -7.21 -16.14
C SER A 74 18.61 -7.74 -14.77
N ALA A 75 19.39 -8.62 -14.13
CA ALA A 75 19.02 -9.24 -12.86
C ALA A 75 18.72 -8.18 -11.78
N LYS A 76 19.53 -7.12 -11.70
CA LYS A 76 19.33 -6.09 -10.68
C LYS A 76 18.02 -5.32 -10.88
N THR A 77 17.70 -5.00 -12.12
CA THR A 77 16.44 -4.35 -12.47
C THR A 77 15.25 -5.28 -12.19
N ALA A 78 15.39 -6.58 -12.45
CA ALA A 78 14.36 -7.55 -12.15
C ALA A 78 14.10 -7.67 -10.63
N GLU A 79 15.14 -7.71 -9.79
CA GLU A 79 15.01 -7.66 -8.33
C GLU A 79 14.25 -6.41 -7.87
N GLN A 80 14.63 -5.25 -8.39
CA GLN A 80 13.99 -3.98 -8.05
C GLN A 80 12.51 -3.97 -8.46
N LEU A 81 12.19 -4.52 -9.64
CA LEU A 81 10.81 -4.66 -10.09
C LEU A 81 10.01 -5.59 -9.16
N VAL A 82 10.57 -6.74 -8.76
CA VAL A 82 9.95 -7.65 -7.80
C VAL A 82 9.69 -6.95 -6.46
N ALA A 83 10.67 -6.18 -5.96
CA ALA A 83 10.55 -5.43 -4.72
C ALA A 83 9.42 -4.37 -4.76
N VAL A 84 9.23 -3.71 -5.90
CA VAL A 84 8.12 -2.78 -6.11
C VAL A 84 6.79 -3.51 -6.25
N LEU A 85 6.74 -4.58 -7.05
CA LEU A 85 5.53 -5.34 -7.31
C LEU A 85 4.99 -6.02 -6.06
N GLN A 86 5.83 -6.66 -5.26
CA GLN A 86 5.40 -7.31 -4.01
C GLN A 86 4.83 -6.29 -3.01
N PHE A 87 5.41 -5.09 -2.94
CA PHE A 87 4.94 -4.03 -2.04
C PHE A 87 3.59 -3.51 -2.52
N TRP A 88 3.47 -3.30 -3.84
CA TRP A 88 2.20 -2.93 -4.46
C TRP A 88 1.10 -3.98 -4.21
N VAL A 89 1.42 -5.27 -4.39
CA VAL A 89 0.51 -6.38 -4.06
C VAL A 89 0.13 -6.38 -2.59
N GLY A 90 1.07 -6.10 -1.68
CA GLY A 90 0.77 -5.92 -0.25
C GLY A 90 -0.27 -4.83 0.00
N GLY A 91 -0.15 -3.70 -0.70
CA GLY A 91 -1.15 -2.63 -0.67
C GLY A 91 -2.52 -3.04 -1.22
N VAL A 92 -2.55 -3.79 -2.32
CA VAL A 92 -3.77 -4.38 -2.88
C VAL A 92 -4.45 -5.29 -1.85
N VAL A 93 -3.70 -6.20 -1.22
CA VAL A 93 -4.21 -7.10 -0.19
C VAL A 93 -4.74 -6.32 1.02
N ALA A 94 -4.01 -5.31 1.48
CA ALA A 94 -4.45 -4.46 2.58
C ALA A 94 -5.77 -3.73 2.25
N GLY A 95 -5.92 -3.23 1.03
CA GLY A 95 -7.16 -2.61 0.56
C GLY A 95 -8.34 -3.58 0.50
N ILE A 96 -8.11 -4.81 0.00
CA ILE A 96 -9.11 -5.89 0.00
C ILE A 96 -9.57 -6.18 1.44
N LEU A 97 -8.63 -6.41 2.36
CA LEU A 97 -8.92 -6.73 3.74
C LEU A 97 -9.69 -5.60 4.44
N PHE A 98 -9.28 -4.35 4.23
CA PHE A 98 -9.96 -3.19 4.79
C PHE A 98 -11.41 -3.10 4.32
N PHE A 99 -11.67 -3.14 3.01
CA PHE A 99 -13.04 -3.07 2.48
C PHE A 99 -13.88 -4.30 2.81
N ALA A 100 -13.27 -5.49 2.91
CA ALA A 100 -13.94 -6.69 3.40
C ALA A 100 -14.42 -6.51 4.84
N LEU A 101 -13.59 -5.94 5.72
CA LEU A 101 -13.94 -5.69 7.12
C LEU A 101 -15.06 -4.64 7.27
N LEU A 102 -14.97 -3.52 6.54
CA LEU A 102 -16.02 -2.49 6.55
C LEU A 102 -17.35 -3.07 6.05
N GLY A 103 -17.31 -3.81 4.94
CA GLY A 103 -18.49 -4.43 4.34
C GLY A 103 -19.14 -5.51 5.22
N SER A 104 -18.33 -6.34 5.89
CA SER A 104 -18.81 -7.46 6.71
C SER A 104 -19.43 -7.01 8.03
N ARG A 105 -18.83 -6.00 8.68
CA ARG A 105 -19.24 -5.55 10.02
C ARG A 105 -20.13 -4.30 10.01
N ARG A 106 -20.49 -3.78 8.81
CA ARG A 106 -21.19 -2.48 8.63
C ARG A 106 -20.52 -1.35 9.42
N VAL A 107 -19.19 -1.41 9.55
CA VAL A 107 -18.41 -0.43 10.30
C VAL A 107 -18.27 0.83 9.46
N LYS A 108 -18.48 1.99 10.07
CA LYS A 108 -18.32 3.28 9.39
C LYS A 108 -16.85 3.51 9.04
N ALA A 109 -16.60 4.11 7.88
CA ALA A 109 -15.28 4.62 7.53
C ALA A 109 -14.98 5.87 8.38
N THR A 110 -14.30 5.68 9.51
CA THR A 110 -13.86 6.76 10.41
C THR A 110 -12.37 7.02 10.29
N LEU A 111 -11.94 8.23 10.62
CA LEU A 111 -10.52 8.61 10.62
C LEU A 111 -9.67 7.62 11.44
N ALA A 112 -10.18 7.21 12.61
CA ALA A 112 -9.53 6.23 13.47
C ALA A 112 -9.23 4.91 12.75
N ASN A 113 -10.17 4.37 11.97
CA ASN A 113 -9.96 3.14 11.21
C ASN A 113 -8.87 3.30 10.13
N GLY A 114 -8.78 4.49 9.53
CA GLY A 114 -7.73 4.82 8.56
C GLY A 114 -6.36 4.88 9.21
N LEU A 115 -6.25 5.57 10.35
CA LEU A 115 -5.00 5.64 11.12
C LEU A 115 -4.56 4.25 11.61
N VAL A 116 -5.50 3.41 12.06
CA VAL A 116 -5.21 2.02 12.46
C VAL A 116 -4.71 1.20 11.27
N LEU A 117 -5.35 1.32 10.10
CA LEU A 117 -4.88 0.64 8.88
C LEU A 117 -3.46 1.08 8.51
N GLY A 118 -3.23 2.40 8.46
CA GLY A 118 -1.93 2.98 8.15
C GLY A 118 -0.85 2.56 9.16
N ALA A 119 -1.17 2.54 10.45
CA ALA A 119 -0.25 2.10 11.49
C ALA A 119 0.02 0.59 11.44
N LEU A 120 -1.01 -0.26 11.28
CA LEU A 120 -0.83 -1.71 11.22
C LEU A 120 -0.01 -2.14 10.01
N PHE A 121 -0.24 -1.51 8.85
CA PHE A 121 0.54 -1.79 7.65
C PHE A 121 1.93 -1.15 7.72
N GLY A 122 1.99 0.12 8.13
CA GLY A 122 3.19 0.94 8.09
C GLY A 122 4.18 0.69 9.21
N LEU A 123 3.76 0.45 10.44
CA LEU A 123 4.67 0.33 11.59
C LEU A 123 5.68 -0.80 11.44
N PRO A 124 5.31 -2.03 11.04
CA PRO A 124 6.29 -3.08 10.77
C PRO A 124 7.30 -2.67 9.70
N LEU A 125 6.82 -2.02 8.63
CA LEU A 125 7.64 -1.58 7.51
C LEU A 125 8.59 -0.42 7.87
N VAL A 126 8.13 0.50 8.71
CA VAL A 126 8.93 1.58 9.29
C VAL A 126 10.06 0.97 10.12
N LEU A 127 9.75 0.02 11.01
CA LEU A 127 10.76 -0.63 11.84
C LEU A 127 11.81 -1.36 10.99
N ILE A 128 11.37 -2.11 9.97
CA ILE A 128 12.28 -2.76 9.02
C ILE A 128 13.20 -1.73 8.35
N SER A 129 12.63 -0.66 7.83
CA SER A 129 13.38 0.40 7.14
C SER A 129 14.35 1.14 8.07
N LEU A 130 14.03 1.28 9.36
CA LEU A 130 14.94 1.88 10.34
C LEU A 130 16.09 0.96 10.76
N VAL A 131 15.89 -0.36 10.74
CA VAL A 131 16.89 -1.35 11.20
C VAL A 131 17.78 -1.83 10.05
N ILE A 132 17.22 -2.01 8.86
CA ILE A 132 17.89 -2.61 7.70
C ILE A 132 18.12 -1.61 6.57
N GLY A 133 17.32 -0.55 6.50
CA GLY A 133 17.37 0.39 5.39
C GLY A 133 18.69 1.12 5.27
N GLN A 134 19.13 1.32 4.03
CA GLN A 134 20.43 1.92 3.70
C GLN A 134 20.37 3.44 3.47
N SER A 135 19.24 4.07 3.76
CA SER A 135 19.07 5.52 3.63
C SER A 135 20.10 6.28 4.49
N ALA A 136 20.79 7.26 3.91
CA ALA A 136 21.75 8.10 4.63
C ALA A 136 21.08 9.24 5.44
N ALA A 137 19.77 9.45 5.25
CA ALA A 137 19.04 10.51 5.92
C ALA A 137 19.04 10.35 7.45
N ALA A 138 18.97 11.47 8.16
CA ALA A 138 18.92 11.48 9.61
C ALA A 138 17.60 10.90 10.15
N LEU A 139 17.64 10.26 11.33
CA LEU A 139 16.48 9.61 11.94
C LEU A 139 15.28 10.55 12.13
N TRP A 140 15.55 11.79 12.55
CA TRP A 140 14.53 12.82 12.75
C TRP A 140 13.81 13.22 11.47
N LEU A 141 14.35 12.89 10.29
CA LEU A 141 13.69 13.06 9.01
C LEU A 141 12.99 11.78 8.56
N LYS A 142 13.67 10.62 8.69
CA LYS A 142 13.14 9.28 8.34
C LYS A 142 11.82 8.98 9.02
N LEU A 143 11.78 9.12 10.35
CA LEU A 143 10.64 8.70 11.16
C LEU A 143 9.36 9.50 10.85
N PRO A 144 9.35 10.86 10.91
CA PRO A 144 8.14 11.61 10.58
C PRO A 144 7.75 11.47 9.11
N TRP A 145 8.71 11.32 8.18
CA TRP A 145 8.43 11.05 6.77
C TRP A 145 7.64 9.76 6.58
N LEU A 146 8.16 8.65 7.09
CA LEU A 146 7.50 7.34 6.96
C LEU A 146 6.16 7.31 7.71
N ALA A 147 6.09 7.92 8.91
CA ALA A 147 4.85 8.03 9.66
C ALA A 147 3.80 8.83 8.87
N ALA A 148 4.16 9.97 8.29
CA ALA A 148 3.26 10.78 7.48
C ALA A 148 2.76 10.02 6.25
N LEU A 149 3.65 9.31 5.55
CA LEU A 149 3.27 8.51 4.38
C LEU A 149 2.27 7.41 4.72
N PHE A 150 2.55 6.58 5.72
CA PHE A 150 1.69 5.44 6.04
C PHE A 150 0.39 5.84 6.71
N LEU A 151 0.41 6.83 7.62
CA LEU A 151 -0.81 7.35 8.22
C LEU A 151 -1.65 8.09 7.17
N GLY A 152 -1.02 8.92 6.33
CA GLY A 152 -1.69 9.61 5.22
C GLY A 152 -2.32 8.64 4.23
N TRP A 153 -1.63 7.55 3.89
CA TRP A 153 -2.16 6.47 3.06
C TRP A 153 -3.39 5.81 3.70
N GLY A 154 -3.33 5.51 5.01
CA GLY A 154 -4.49 4.99 5.75
C GLY A 154 -5.68 5.96 5.79
N VAL A 155 -5.43 7.27 5.95
CA VAL A 155 -6.47 8.31 5.84
C VAL A 155 -7.08 8.34 4.45
N ALA A 156 -6.27 8.20 3.39
CA ALA A 156 -6.75 8.18 2.01
C ALA A 156 -7.71 7.00 1.75
N PHE A 157 -7.45 5.82 2.34
CA PHE A 157 -8.37 4.68 2.28
C PHE A 157 -9.74 5.00 2.88
N THR A 158 -9.75 5.55 4.09
CA THR A 158 -10.99 5.93 4.76
C THR A 158 -11.73 7.02 4.00
N TRP A 159 -11.01 8.02 3.48
CA TRP A 159 -11.60 9.08 2.67
C TRP A 159 -12.29 8.51 1.43
N ALA A 160 -11.61 7.65 0.67
CA ALA A 160 -12.18 7.00 -0.51
C ALA A 160 -13.38 6.10 -0.14
N ALA A 161 -13.26 5.31 0.93
CA ALA A 161 -14.34 4.47 1.43
C ALA A 161 -15.57 5.29 1.83
N SER A 162 -15.37 6.45 2.49
CA SER A 162 -16.46 7.32 2.92
C SER A 162 -17.28 7.87 1.75
N LYS A 163 -16.64 8.12 0.60
CA LYS A 163 -17.31 8.60 -0.62
C LYS A 163 -18.01 7.48 -1.39
N LEU A 164 -17.41 6.30 -1.43
CA LEU A 164 -17.89 5.18 -2.25
C LEU A 164 -18.92 4.29 -1.54
N LEU A 165 -18.93 4.29 -0.20
CA LEU A 165 -19.86 3.53 0.63
C LEU A 165 -20.93 4.40 1.31
N ALA A 166 -20.92 5.72 1.10
CA ALA A 166 -22.02 6.57 1.54
C ALA A 166 -23.34 6.07 0.91
N PRO A 167 -24.43 5.91 1.70
CA PRO A 167 -25.73 5.63 1.14
C PRO A 167 -26.07 6.72 0.11
N ALA A 168 -26.52 6.32 -1.09
CA ALA A 168 -27.13 7.25 -2.03
C ALA A 168 -28.17 8.06 -1.25
N GLY A 169 -28.05 9.39 -1.29
CA GLY A 169 -28.70 10.30 -0.36
C GLY A 169 -30.14 9.90 -0.09
N THR A 170 -30.54 9.93 1.18
CA THR A 170 -31.95 10.02 1.56
C THR A 170 -32.56 11.09 0.65
N PRO A 171 -33.59 10.77 -0.16
CA PRO A 171 -34.29 11.80 -0.91
C PRO A 171 -34.67 12.86 0.11
N THR A 172 -34.17 14.07 -0.05
CA THR A 172 -34.66 15.23 0.68
C THR A 172 -36.17 15.18 0.50
N THR A 173 -36.88 14.85 1.58
CA THR A 173 -38.34 14.96 1.65
C THR A 173 -38.65 16.35 1.15
N ALA A 174 -39.23 16.41 -0.04
CA ALA A 174 -39.78 17.65 -0.57
C ALA A 174 -40.75 18.16 0.49
N GLU A 175 -40.37 19.27 1.13
CA GLU A 175 -41.24 20.00 2.02
C GLU A 175 -42.48 20.39 1.21
N PRO A 176 -43.69 19.91 1.56
CA PRO A 176 -44.88 20.32 0.85
C PRO A 176 -45.07 21.80 1.16
N ALA A 177 -44.91 22.64 0.14
CA ALA A 177 -45.36 24.01 0.17
C ALA A 177 -46.87 24.03 0.43
N ALA A 178 -47.27 24.40 1.65
CA ALA A 178 -48.62 24.83 1.99
C ALA A 178 -48.56 25.59 3.31
N ALA A 179 -49.19 26.73 3.53
CA ALA A 179 -49.77 27.76 2.68
C ALA A 179 -49.91 28.95 3.66
N THR A 180 -49.46 30.14 3.28
CA THR A 180 -49.83 31.40 3.95
C THR A 180 -51.15 31.92 3.37
N PRO A 181 -51.89 32.82 4.05
CA PRO A 181 -51.98 33.10 5.49
C PRO A 181 -53.28 32.58 6.14
#